data_AF-A0A383AWA6-F1
#
_entry.id   AF-A0A383AWA6-F1
#
_cell.length_a   1.000
_cell.length_b   1.000
_cell.length_c   1.000
_cell.angle_alpha   90.00
_cell.angle_beta   90.00
_cell.angle_gamma   90.00
#
_symmetry.space_group_name_H-M   'P 1'
#
loop_
_entity.id
_entity.type
_entity.pdbx_description
1 polymer ?
#
loop_
_entity_poly.entity_id
_entity_poly.type
_entity_poly.pdbx_seq_one_letter_code
_entity_poly.pdbx_strand_id
1 'polypeptide(L)'
;MSLTDDYVANYPRRQHGMDHDRYAWSQLHERPNVAWPNGDRVALWIVTQLQWFPLDMKPAVPVPSGMARPYPDYWDYTLRDYGNRIGVFRIFK
;
A
#
# COMPACT_ATOMS: atom_id res chain seq x y z
N MET A 1 1.92 -12.53 18.16
CA MET A 1 1.61 -13.84 17.54
C MET A 1 2.95 -14.48 17.21
N SER A 2 3.31 -15.60 17.85
CA SER A 2 4.53 -16.34 17.53
C SER A 2 4.34 -17.11 16.23
N LEU A 3 5.43 -17.29 15.48
CA LEU A 3 5.43 -18.17 14.31
C LEU A 3 5.11 -19.61 14.74
N THR A 4 4.38 -20.35 13.91
CA THR A 4 4.05 -21.75 14.18
C THR A 4 5.25 -22.64 13.90
N ASP A 5 5.35 -23.78 14.60
CA ASP A 5 6.43 -24.74 14.39
C ASP A 5 6.46 -25.27 12.96
N ASP A 6 5.30 -25.40 12.31
CA ASP A 6 5.19 -25.81 10.91
C ASP A 6 5.77 -24.77 9.94
N TYR A 7 5.55 -23.48 10.20
CA TYR A 7 6.19 -22.41 9.43
C TYR A 7 7.71 -22.44 9.60
N VAL A 8 8.19 -22.83 10.79
CA VAL A 8 9.62 -22.92 11.05
C VAL A 8 10.23 -24.17 10.40
N ALA A 9 9.60 -25.33 10.55
CA ALA A 9 10.16 -26.61 10.12
C ALA A 9 9.93 -26.92 8.63
N ASN A 10 8.76 -26.55 8.07
CA ASN A 10 8.28 -27.12 6.81
C ASN A 10 7.96 -26.10 5.72
N TYR A 11 8.28 -24.81 5.90
CA TYR A 11 7.99 -23.81 4.88
C TYR A 11 8.76 -24.10 3.57
N PRO A 12 8.09 -24.45 2.45
CA PRO A 12 8.78 -24.98 1.26
C PRO A 12 9.69 -23.97 0.56
N ARG A 13 9.45 -22.68 0.77
CA ARG A 13 10.25 -21.59 0.19
C ARG A 13 11.27 -21.03 1.17
N ARG A 14 11.48 -21.73 2.30
CA ARG A 14 12.53 -21.38 3.25
C ARG A 14 13.89 -21.71 2.64
N GLN A 15 14.56 -20.67 2.17
CA GLN A 15 15.88 -20.77 1.57
C GLN A 15 16.70 -19.53 1.92
N HIS A 16 17.99 -19.55 1.60
CA HIS A 16 18.80 -18.35 1.69
C HIS A 16 18.29 -17.30 0.69
N GLY A 17 17.98 -16.10 1.18
CA GLY A 17 17.51 -14.98 0.37
C GLY A 17 16.01 -14.73 0.48
N MET A 18 15.35 -14.48 -0.66
CA MET A 18 13.90 -14.27 -0.72
C MET A 18 13.16 -15.60 -0.86
N ASP A 19 11.95 -15.67 -0.31
CA ASP A 19 11.04 -16.81 -0.39
C ASP A 19 10.17 -16.78 -1.66
N HIS A 20 10.71 -16.22 -2.74
CA HIS A 20 10.07 -16.16 -4.06
C HIS A 20 11.13 -16.11 -5.16
N ASP A 21 10.70 -16.33 -6.40
CA ASP A 21 11.52 -16.34 -7.63
C ASP A 21 11.42 -15.06 -8.48
N ARG A 22 10.67 -14.04 -8.01
CA ARG A 22 10.39 -12.81 -8.79
C ARG A 22 11.62 -11.93 -9.08
N TYR A 23 12.64 -12.00 -8.25
CA TYR A 23 13.90 -11.28 -8.43
C TYR A 23 15.00 -11.93 -7.58
N ALA A 24 16.25 -11.77 -8.01
CA ALA A 24 17.40 -12.25 -7.27
C ALA A 24 17.53 -11.52 -5.93
N TRP A 25 17.81 -12.28 -4.88
CA TRP A 25 18.17 -11.70 -3.59
C TRP A 25 19.52 -10.97 -3.70
N SER A 26 19.62 -9.81 -3.05
CA SER A 26 20.86 -9.04 -2.97
C SER A 26 20.87 -8.22 -1.69
N GLN A 27 22.04 -8.15 -1.04
CA GLN A 27 22.22 -7.32 0.15
C GLN A 27 22.42 -5.85 -0.25
N LEU A 28 21.93 -4.92 0.58
CA LEU A 28 21.91 -3.50 0.22
C LEU A 28 23.32 -2.94 -0.11
N HIS A 29 24.37 -3.43 0.56
CA HIS A 29 25.75 -2.97 0.35
C HIS A 29 26.42 -3.56 -0.89
N GLU A 30 25.89 -4.66 -1.44
CA GLU A 30 26.37 -5.28 -2.68
C GLU A 30 25.72 -4.65 -3.92
N ARG A 31 24.66 -3.85 -3.73
CA ARG A 31 23.93 -3.22 -4.84
C ARG A 31 24.75 -2.09 -5.45
N PRO A 32 24.78 -1.97 -6.80
CA PRO A 32 25.38 -0.82 -7.46
C PRO A 32 24.75 0.49 -7.00
N ASN A 33 25.56 1.55 -6.97
CA ASN A 33 25.04 2.89 -6.71
C ASN A 33 24.01 3.28 -7.77
N VAL A 34 22.89 3.84 -7.32
CA VAL A 34 21.90 4.42 -8.22
C VAL A 34 22.42 5.75 -8.76
N ALA A 35 22.58 5.84 -10.08
CA ALA A 35 22.96 7.08 -10.75
C ALA A 35 21.73 7.72 -11.40
N TRP A 36 21.33 8.89 -10.91
CA TRP A 36 20.27 9.67 -11.52
C TRP A 36 20.81 10.54 -12.66
N PRO A 37 19.96 10.96 -13.61
CA PRO A 37 20.34 11.96 -14.61
C PRO A 37 20.98 13.20 -13.95
N ASN A 38 21.90 13.85 -14.65
CA ASN A 38 22.63 15.06 -14.20
C ASN A 38 23.46 14.90 -12.91
N GLY A 39 23.62 13.68 -12.37
CA GLY A 39 24.34 13.45 -11.12
C GLY A 39 23.54 13.80 -9.86
N ASP A 40 22.21 13.88 -9.97
CA ASP A 40 21.34 14.14 -8.83
C ASP A 40 21.43 13.04 -7.77
N ARG A 41 21.19 13.40 -6.51
CA ARG A 41 21.29 12.47 -5.37
C ARG A 41 19.96 11.79 -5.03
N VAL A 42 18.84 12.36 -5.44
CA VAL A 42 17.50 11.91 -5.10
C VAL A 42 16.56 12.11 -6.29
N ALA A 43 15.76 11.09 -6.60
CA ALA A 43 14.59 11.24 -7.45
C ALA A 43 13.33 11.32 -6.58
N LEU A 44 12.51 12.36 -6.77
CA LEU A 44 11.22 12.52 -6.11
C LEU A 44 10.10 12.16 -7.09
N TRP A 45 9.33 11.13 -6.76
CA TRP A 45 8.14 10.75 -7.52
C TRP A 45 6.88 11.00 -6.69
N ILE A 46 6.10 12.00 -7.10
CA ILE A 46 4.83 12.34 -6.46
C ILE A 46 3.71 11.62 -7.21
N VAL A 47 2.99 10.74 -6.52
CA VAL A 47 1.85 10.00 -7.07
C VAL A 47 0.58 10.43 -6.34
N THR A 48 -0.35 11.03 -7.08
CA THR A 48 -1.67 11.37 -6.56
C THR A 48 -2.66 10.26 -6.89
N GLN A 49 -3.26 9.65 -5.88
CA GLN A 49 -4.29 8.64 -6.08
C GLN A 49 -5.65 9.29 -6.26
N LEU A 50 -6.32 8.98 -7.38
CA LEU A 50 -7.70 9.40 -7.64
C LEU A 50 -8.60 8.16 -7.53
N GLN A 51 -9.51 8.18 -6.56
CA GLN A 51 -10.38 7.06 -6.27
C GLN A 51 -11.81 7.57 -6.08
N TRP A 52 -12.78 6.82 -6.59
CA TRP A 52 -14.20 7.12 -6.42
C TRP A 52 -14.89 5.94 -5.74
N PHE A 53 -15.79 6.26 -4.82
CA PHE A 53 -16.52 5.29 -4.02
C PHE A 53 -18.01 5.67 -4.03
N PRO A 54 -18.91 4.72 -4.36
CA PRO A 54 -20.34 4.99 -4.32
C PRO A 54 -20.86 5.08 -2.88
N LEU A 55 -21.97 5.79 -2.66
CA LEU A 55 -22.59 5.93 -1.33
C LEU A 55 -23.13 4.60 -0.79
N ASP A 56 -23.63 3.74 -1.66
CA ASP A 56 -24.19 2.43 -1.34
C ASP A 56 -23.11 1.33 -1.29
N MET A 57 -21.84 1.71 -1.15
CA MET A 57 -20.75 0.77 -1.00
C MET A 57 -20.94 -0.09 0.25
N LYS A 58 -21.21 -1.38 0.05
CA LYS A 58 -21.23 -2.37 1.13
C LYS A 58 -19.78 -2.70 1.49
N PRO A 59 -19.38 -2.66 2.77
CA PRO A 59 -18.03 -3.08 3.15
C PRO A 59 -17.83 -4.53 2.76
N ALA A 60 -16.85 -4.80 1.88
CA ALA A 60 -16.53 -6.16 1.42
C ALA A 60 -16.05 -7.04 2.58
N VAL A 61 -15.44 -6.43 3.60
CA VAL A 61 -14.98 -7.08 4.83
C VAL A 61 -15.19 -6.11 5.99
N PRO A 62 -15.86 -6.51 7.09
CA PRO A 62 -15.93 -5.69 8.29
C PRO A 62 -14.51 -5.51 8.87
N VAL A 63 -14.13 -4.28 9.18
CA VAL A 63 -12.82 -3.99 9.78
C VAL A 63 -12.77 -4.65 11.16
N PRO A 64 -11.83 -5.58 11.42
CA PRO A 64 -11.68 -6.17 12.75
C PRO A 64 -11.43 -5.07 13.78
N SER A 65 -12.25 -5.02 14.83
CA SER A 65 -12.18 -3.99 15.88
C SER A 65 -12.49 -2.55 15.41
N GLY A 66 -12.99 -2.37 14.19
CA GLY A 66 -13.47 -1.08 13.71
C GLY A 66 -14.86 -0.77 14.27
N MET A 67 -15.14 0.51 14.53
CA MET A 67 -16.50 0.95 14.87
C MET A 67 -17.41 0.70 13.66
N ALA A 68 -18.39 -0.20 13.81
CA ALA A 68 -19.42 -0.39 12.80
C ALA A 68 -20.21 0.91 12.64
N ARG A 69 -20.35 1.39 11.41
CA ARG A 69 -21.10 2.60 11.11
C ARG A 69 -22.47 2.26 10.52
N PRO A 70 -23.52 3.03 10.88
CA PRO A 70 -24.85 2.80 10.33
C PRO A 70 -24.83 3.00 8.82
N TYR A 71 -25.54 2.15 8.11
CA TYR A 71 -25.68 2.27 6.66
C TYR A 71 -26.74 3.32 6.30
N PRO A 72 -26.48 4.21 5.31
CA PRO A 72 -25.20 4.37 4.60
C PRO A 72 -24.17 5.16 5.45
N ASP A 73 -22.89 4.84 5.26
CA ASP A 73 -21.79 5.47 5.99
C ASP A 73 -21.46 6.86 5.41
N TYR A 74 -22.23 7.86 5.85
CA TYR A 74 -22.04 9.25 5.43
C TYR A 74 -20.69 9.83 5.82
N TRP A 75 -20.10 9.38 6.92
CA TRP A 75 -18.84 9.93 7.39
C TRP A 75 -17.72 9.57 6.42
N ASP A 76 -17.55 8.29 6.11
CA ASP A 76 -16.53 7.87 5.14
C ASP A 76 -16.84 8.41 3.74
N TYR A 77 -18.13 8.41 3.35
CA TYR A 77 -18.53 8.89 2.04
C TYR A 77 -18.17 10.37 1.84
N THR A 78 -18.61 11.26 2.73
CA THR A 78 -18.40 12.71 2.57
C THR A 78 -16.94 13.10 2.58
N LEU A 79 -16.11 12.44 3.41
CA LEU A 79 -14.66 12.65 3.42
C LEU A 79 -14.02 12.26 2.07
N ARG A 80 -14.41 11.13 1.50
CA ARG A 80 -13.93 10.66 0.19
C ARG A 80 -14.44 11.54 -0.96
N ASP A 81 -15.73 11.92 -0.91
CA ASP A 81 -16.38 12.78 -1.91
C ASP A 81 -15.74 14.17 -1.97
N TYR A 82 -15.30 14.72 -0.83
CA TYR A 82 -14.52 15.95 -0.81
C TYR A 82 -13.26 15.88 -1.68
N GLY A 83 -12.56 14.75 -1.65
CA GLY A 83 -11.38 14.52 -2.49
C GLY A 83 -11.69 14.70 -3.98
N ASN A 84 -12.78 14.11 -4.45
CA ASN A 84 -13.19 14.19 -5.86
C ASN A 84 -13.78 15.55 -6.25
N ARG A 85 -14.47 16.23 -5.32
CA ARG A 85 -15.18 17.48 -5.61
C ARG A 85 -14.32 18.73 -5.44
N ILE A 86 -13.40 18.71 -4.48
CA ILE A 86 -12.59 19.89 -4.10
C ILE A 86 -11.10 19.55 -4.06
N GLY A 87 -10.72 18.43 -3.44
CA GLY A 87 -9.33 18.08 -3.16
C GLY A 87 -8.46 17.97 -4.42
N VAL A 88 -8.94 17.24 -5.42
CA VAL A 88 -8.25 17.05 -6.70
C VAL A 88 -7.98 18.40 -7.38
N PHE A 89 -8.98 19.28 -7.47
CA PHE A 89 -8.82 20.60 -8.08
C PHE A 89 -7.97 21.57 -7.26
N ARG A 90 -7.67 21.27 -5.99
CA ARG A 90 -6.72 22.04 -5.19
C ARG A 90 -5.28 21.57 -5.40
N ILE A 91 -5.08 20.26 -5.54
CA ILE A 91 -3.75 19.66 -5.72
C ILE A 91 -3.23 19.88 -7.14
N PHE A 92 -4.10 19.84 -8.15
CA PHE A 92 -3.73 19.97 -9.58
C PHE A 92 -3.78 21.41 -10.12
N LYS A 93 -3.73 22.42 -9.25
CA LYS A 93 -3.50 23.82 -9.64
C LYS A 93 -2.01 24.10 -9.69
#